data_AF-A0A836I6U2-F1
#
_entry.id   AF-A0A836I6U2-F1
#
_cell.length_a   1.000
_cell.length_b   1.000
_cell.length_c   1.000
_cell.angle_alpha   90.00
_cell.angle_beta   90.00
_cell.angle_gamma   90.00
#
_symmetry.space_group_name_H-M   'P 1'
#
loop_
_entity.id
_entity.type
_entity.pdbx_description
1 polymer ?
#
loop_
_entity_poly.entity_id
_entity_poly.type
_entity_poly.pdbx_seq_one_letter_code
_entity_poly.pdbx_strand_id
1 'polypeptide(L)'
;MPGTSYRGAAYVSCHTHRLPACFSRAVTAVCKLTSPASGIPPLASLCTAGLLDYSAREGEAFSAAASGLHPRHQLPFVLSRVAASKAIASLSPCERSTDPKKKGRLPVVFADRREAAPALHGCLLSISHEDSVAASVAWPLSSSNTMLNDCNAAPTSLDDRGKLSCSVAASLYPTAASFAYAIDVVNVAEVHRVRSRFPLLGQRWVPQCNTAACAEDVRYGLACLQKQQQTCVTETKVPEDIVGGEGVNSREAADRRDKWWAHLPTPCVSEADAFAAVVLAQHWGARECAVKLVGIPGRSFAYECVRALSSRGGGPFVTESATFTVSLMGPHTLYCAEVSGVEASAFAQQGLQSLLFLYTWTEWLPFSTSVDLPYVVVLACAPCLSGEW
;
A
#
# COMPACT_ATOMS: atom_id res chain seq x y z
N MET A 1 11.37 -42.57 -2.94
CA MET A 1 10.19 -41.86 -2.44
C MET A 1 10.06 -40.57 -3.25
N PRO A 2 9.14 -40.47 -4.21
CA PRO A 2 8.97 -39.24 -4.99
C PRO A 2 8.40 -38.16 -4.08
N GLY A 3 9.07 -37.00 -4.04
CA GLY A 3 8.70 -35.86 -3.22
C GLY A 3 7.32 -35.34 -3.58
N THR A 4 6.40 -35.40 -2.62
CA THR A 4 5.19 -34.58 -2.61
C THR A 4 5.61 -33.13 -2.51
N SER A 5 5.69 -32.46 -3.66
CA SER A 5 5.68 -31.00 -3.73
C SER A 5 4.45 -30.53 -2.94
N TYR A 6 4.66 -29.85 -1.82
CA TYR A 6 3.63 -29.20 -0.98
C TYR A 6 3.00 -28.03 -1.76
N ARG A 7 2.35 -28.32 -2.89
CA ARG A 7 1.73 -27.36 -3.82
C ARG A 7 0.29 -26.98 -3.41
N GLY A 8 -0.10 -27.13 -2.15
CA GLY A 8 -1.53 -27.12 -1.77
C GLY A 8 -1.94 -26.50 -0.43
N ALA A 9 -1.03 -25.89 0.34
CA ALA A 9 -1.40 -25.24 1.61
C ALA A 9 -1.44 -23.71 1.43
N ALA A 10 -2.49 -23.06 1.94
CA ALA A 10 -2.55 -21.59 1.97
C ALA A 10 -1.42 -21.03 2.85
N TYR A 11 -0.81 -19.96 2.38
CA TYR A 11 0.25 -19.26 3.09
C TYR A 11 0.09 -17.74 2.92
N VAL A 12 0.89 -16.98 3.69
CA VAL A 12 0.98 -15.53 3.59
C VAL A 12 2.17 -15.20 2.71
N SER A 13 1.89 -14.63 1.53
CA SER A 13 2.90 -13.99 0.69
C SER A 13 3.15 -12.60 1.24
N CYS A 14 4.41 -12.19 1.36
CA CYS A 14 4.74 -10.84 1.78
C CYS A 14 5.89 -10.26 0.97
N HIS A 15 5.73 -9.03 0.51
CA HIS A 15 6.70 -8.35 -0.34
C HIS A 15 6.91 -6.91 0.10
N THR A 16 8.12 -6.42 -0.08
CA THR A 16 8.47 -5.02 0.10
C THR A 16 8.35 -4.29 -1.23
N HIS A 17 7.76 -3.10 -1.23
CA HIS A 17 7.67 -2.29 -2.44
C HIS A 17 8.83 -1.30 -2.53
N ARG A 18 9.39 -1.18 -3.74
CA ARG A 18 10.28 -0.07 -4.08
C ARG A 18 9.44 1.19 -4.24
N LEU A 19 9.76 2.22 -3.46
CA LEU A 19 9.02 3.47 -3.45
C LEU A 19 9.72 4.52 -4.33
N PRO A 20 8.97 5.52 -4.84
CA PRO A 20 9.57 6.69 -5.47
C PRO A 20 10.55 7.41 -4.52
N ALA A 21 11.48 8.20 -5.09
CA ALA A 21 12.54 8.88 -4.32
C ALA A 21 12.01 9.77 -3.18
N CYS A 22 10.83 10.39 -3.33
CA CYS A 22 10.20 11.19 -2.27
C CYS A 22 9.76 10.37 -1.03
N PHE A 23 9.77 9.04 -1.14
CA PHE A 23 9.50 8.10 -0.05
C PHE A 23 10.74 7.30 0.36
N SER A 24 11.95 7.70 -0.06
CA SER A 24 13.19 6.92 0.15
C SER A 24 13.51 6.60 1.62
N ARG A 25 12.98 7.39 2.56
CA ARG A 25 13.16 7.18 4.01
C ARG A 25 12.17 6.19 4.61
N ALA A 26 11.19 5.75 3.85
CA ALA A 26 10.16 4.82 4.29
C ALA A 26 10.34 3.45 3.63
N VAL A 27 9.92 2.41 4.34
CA VAL A 27 9.84 1.05 3.80
C VAL A 27 8.43 0.55 3.96
N THR A 28 7.84 0.09 2.86
CA THR A 28 6.52 -0.54 2.86
C THR A 28 6.63 -2.03 2.67
N ALA A 29 5.81 -2.78 3.40
CA ALA A 29 5.57 -4.19 3.16
C ALA A 29 4.07 -4.44 3.04
N VAL A 30 3.70 -5.35 2.13
CA VAL A 30 2.33 -5.80 1.93
C VAL A 30 2.32 -7.30 2.09
N CYS A 31 1.44 -7.80 2.95
CA CYS A 31 1.22 -9.23 3.13
C CYS A 31 -0.20 -9.60 2.71
N LYS A 32 -0.35 -10.71 1.99
CA LYS A 32 -1.63 -11.20 1.46
C LYS A 32 -1.73 -12.71 1.51
N LEU A 33 -2.95 -13.22 1.57
CA LEU A 33 -3.23 -14.65 1.47
C LEU A 33 -3.07 -15.13 0.02
N THR A 34 -2.49 -16.31 -0.14
CA THR A 34 -2.32 -16.96 -1.45
C THR A 34 -3.44 -17.91 -1.82
N SER A 35 -4.50 -17.98 -1.00
CA SER A 35 -5.66 -18.85 -1.21
C SER A 35 -6.96 -18.12 -0.87
N PRO A 36 -8.07 -18.48 -1.51
CA PRO A 36 -9.38 -17.92 -1.20
C PRO A 36 -9.83 -18.32 0.22
N ALA A 37 -10.83 -17.62 0.75
CA ALA A 37 -11.30 -17.77 2.13
C ALA A 37 -11.58 -19.22 2.55
N SER A 38 -12.17 -20.03 1.65
CA SER A 38 -12.48 -21.44 1.91
C SER A 38 -11.25 -22.35 2.03
N GLY A 39 -10.09 -21.90 1.55
CA GLY A 39 -8.83 -22.64 1.59
C GLY A 39 -7.90 -22.24 2.74
N ILE A 40 -8.29 -21.27 3.57
CA ILE A 40 -7.45 -20.80 4.67
C ILE A 40 -7.51 -21.82 5.83
N PRO A 41 -6.37 -22.36 6.29
CA PRO A 41 -6.34 -23.25 7.46
C PRO A 41 -6.67 -22.48 8.75
N PRO A 42 -6.92 -23.18 9.87
CA PRO A 42 -7.06 -22.52 11.17
C PRO A 42 -5.89 -21.57 11.46
N LEU A 43 -6.17 -20.44 12.09
CA LEU A 43 -5.19 -19.36 12.28
C LEU A 43 -3.89 -19.84 12.93
N ALA A 44 -3.97 -20.72 13.93
CA ALA A 44 -2.79 -21.30 14.58
C ALA A 44 -1.89 -22.03 13.57
N SER A 45 -2.47 -22.88 12.72
CA SER A 45 -1.76 -23.60 11.66
C SER A 45 -1.17 -22.66 10.62
N LEU A 46 -1.92 -21.62 10.21
CA LEU A 46 -1.41 -20.59 9.31
C LEU A 46 -0.22 -19.87 9.91
N CYS A 47 -0.27 -19.52 11.20
CA CYS A 47 0.82 -18.82 11.87
C CYS A 47 2.08 -19.70 11.99
N THR A 48 1.94 -20.98 12.31
CA THR A 48 3.09 -21.88 12.53
C THR A 48 3.75 -22.37 11.24
N ALA A 49 3.00 -22.46 10.13
CA ALA A 49 3.48 -23.10 8.91
C ALA A 49 3.29 -22.26 7.62
N GLY A 50 2.42 -21.25 7.66
CA GLY A 50 2.07 -20.42 6.50
C GLY A 50 2.74 -19.05 6.48
N LEU A 51 3.52 -18.68 7.48
CA LEU A 51 4.27 -17.41 7.50
C LEU A 51 5.69 -17.64 6.97
N LEU A 52 5.89 -17.36 5.68
CA LEU A 52 7.20 -17.49 5.05
C LEU A 52 8.22 -16.57 5.74
N ASP A 53 9.39 -17.12 6.05
CA ASP A 53 10.48 -16.51 6.82
C ASP A 53 10.29 -16.41 8.35
N TYR A 54 9.24 -17.01 8.90
CA TYR A 54 9.05 -17.14 10.34
C TYR A 54 9.09 -18.61 10.75
N SER A 55 9.78 -18.88 11.85
CA SER A 55 9.72 -20.18 12.52
C SER A 55 8.36 -20.38 13.20
N ALA A 56 8.01 -21.63 13.51
CA ALA A 56 6.77 -21.95 14.21
C ALA A 56 6.60 -21.18 15.52
N ARG A 57 7.70 -21.01 16.29
CA ARG A 57 7.72 -20.27 17.55
C ARG A 57 7.43 -18.77 17.35
N GLU A 58 7.94 -18.18 16.27
CA GLU A 58 7.67 -16.78 15.94
C GLU A 58 6.22 -16.62 15.45
N GLY A 59 5.73 -17.59 14.68
CA GLY A 59 4.32 -17.72 14.33
C GLY A 59 3.39 -17.76 15.55
N GLU A 60 3.72 -18.55 16.56
CA GLU A 60 2.97 -18.65 17.82
C GLU A 60 2.86 -17.31 18.54
N ALA A 61 3.85 -16.43 18.44
CA ALA A 61 3.77 -15.10 19.03
C ALA A 61 2.65 -14.25 18.38
N PHE A 62 2.49 -14.33 17.05
CA PHE A 62 1.41 -13.63 16.35
C PHE A 62 0.03 -14.21 16.70
N SER A 63 -0.10 -15.54 16.73
CA SER A 63 -1.38 -16.18 17.06
C SER A 63 -1.78 -15.95 18.53
N ALA A 64 -0.81 -15.99 19.46
CA ALA A 64 -1.04 -15.67 20.86
C ALA A 64 -1.52 -14.22 21.04
N ALA A 65 -0.88 -13.26 20.36
CA ALA A 65 -1.30 -11.85 20.41
C ALA A 65 -2.70 -11.63 19.80
N ALA A 66 -3.08 -12.41 18.79
CA ALA A 66 -4.40 -12.34 18.17
C ALA A 66 -5.51 -13.02 19.01
N SER A 67 -5.18 -13.96 19.89
CA SER A 67 -6.14 -14.84 20.58
C SER A 67 -7.22 -14.11 21.39
N GLY A 68 -6.90 -12.94 21.94
CA GLY A 68 -7.84 -12.10 22.71
C GLY A 68 -8.78 -11.26 21.86
N LEU A 69 -8.63 -11.25 20.53
CA LEU A 69 -9.47 -10.48 19.62
C LEU A 69 -10.70 -11.29 19.17
N HIS A 70 -11.76 -10.58 18.81
CA HIS A 70 -12.91 -11.19 18.15
C HIS A 70 -12.46 -11.95 16.89
N PRO A 71 -13.02 -13.15 16.58
CA PRO A 71 -12.53 -14.01 15.48
C PRO A 71 -12.34 -13.31 14.13
N ARG A 72 -13.25 -12.38 13.78
CA ARG A 72 -13.16 -11.58 12.54
C ARG A 72 -11.95 -10.65 12.46
N HIS A 73 -11.32 -10.32 13.59
CA HIS A 73 -10.17 -9.41 13.64
C HIS A 73 -8.84 -10.15 13.81
N GLN A 74 -8.85 -11.45 14.07
CA GLN A 74 -7.63 -12.20 14.37
C GLN A 74 -6.72 -12.33 13.14
N LEU A 75 -7.27 -12.77 12.00
CA LEU A 75 -6.49 -12.91 10.77
C LEU A 75 -5.99 -11.55 10.22
N PRO A 76 -6.84 -10.50 10.10
CA PRO A 76 -6.37 -9.19 9.68
C PRO A 76 -5.29 -8.62 10.62
N PHE A 77 -5.42 -8.84 11.93
CA PHE A 77 -4.39 -8.49 12.89
C PHE A 77 -3.07 -9.19 12.56
N VAL A 78 -3.06 -10.52 12.38
CA VAL A 78 -1.84 -11.28 12.06
C VAL A 78 -1.21 -10.77 10.76
N LEU A 79 -1.98 -10.64 9.67
CA LEU A 79 -1.46 -10.13 8.39
C LEU A 79 -0.79 -8.76 8.57
N SER A 80 -1.42 -7.87 9.33
CA SER A 80 -0.92 -6.51 9.57
C SER A 80 0.36 -6.50 10.41
N ARG A 81 0.50 -7.41 11.37
CA ARG A 81 1.69 -7.56 12.21
C ARG A 81 2.85 -8.19 11.46
N VAL A 82 2.59 -9.14 10.58
CA VAL A 82 3.60 -9.69 9.67
C VAL A 82 4.08 -8.60 8.71
N ALA A 83 3.18 -7.80 8.13
CA ALA A 83 3.54 -6.68 7.27
C ALA A 83 4.38 -5.63 8.02
N ALA A 84 3.97 -5.26 9.24
CA ALA A 84 4.73 -4.33 10.08
C ALA A 84 6.12 -4.88 10.41
N SER A 85 6.19 -6.15 10.79
CA SER A 85 7.44 -6.84 11.09
C SER A 85 8.40 -6.81 9.90
N LYS A 86 7.91 -7.07 8.68
CA LYS A 86 8.70 -7.00 7.44
C LYS A 86 9.16 -5.59 7.11
N ALA A 87 8.31 -4.57 7.30
CA ALA A 87 8.67 -3.18 7.09
C ALA A 87 9.75 -2.72 8.08
N ILE A 88 9.57 -3.01 9.39
CA ILE A 88 10.54 -2.68 10.45
C ILE A 88 11.84 -3.41 10.22
N ALA A 89 11.78 -4.72 9.96
CA ALA A 89 12.94 -5.50 9.61
C ALA A 89 13.67 -4.80 8.48
N SER A 90 13.00 -4.40 7.41
CA SER A 90 13.66 -3.81 6.23
C SER A 90 14.25 -2.41 6.42
N LEU A 91 13.99 -1.70 7.53
CA LEU A 91 14.51 -0.35 7.76
C LEU A 91 16.01 -0.26 8.08
N SER A 92 16.59 -1.25 8.77
CA SER A 92 18.01 -1.12 9.15
C SER A 92 18.88 -1.22 7.88
N PRO A 93 19.94 -0.41 7.77
CA PRO A 93 20.92 -0.57 6.70
C PRO A 93 21.44 -2.00 6.74
N CYS A 94 21.55 -2.62 5.56
CA CYS A 94 22.26 -3.88 5.41
C CYS A 94 23.71 -3.60 5.86
N GLU A 95 24.05 -3.93 7.11
CA GLU A 95 25.45 -4.02 7.51
C GLU A 95 26.07 -4.96 6.48
N ARG A 96 26.93 -4.41 5.63
CA ARG A 96 27.74 -5.18 4.70
C ARG A 96 28.70 -5.99 5.57
N SER A 97 28.19 -7.06 6.16
CA SER A 97 29.00 -8.17 6.61
C SER A 97 29.69 -8.67 5.36
N THR A 98 31.00 -8.51 5.34
CA THR A 98 31.91 -9.05 4.33
C THR A 98 31.99 -10.58 4.39
N ASP A 99 31.24 -11.21 5.30
CA ASP A 99 31.16 -12.65 5.45
C ASP A 99 29.86 -13.20 4.81
N PRO A 100 29.95 -13.84 3.62
CA PRO A 100 28.78 -14.41 2.95
C PRO A 100 28.10 -15.55 3.73
N LYS A 101 28.68 -16.02 4.85
CA LYS A 101 28.13 -17.10 5.67
C LYS A 101 27.28 -16.64 6.86
N LYS A 102 27.14 -15.33 7.12
CA LYS A 102 26.31 -14.75 8.20
C LYS A 102 25.13 -13.90 7.70
N LYS A 103 24.63 -14.14 6.48
CA LYS A 103 23.44 -13.46 5.95
C LYS A 103 22.14 -14.10 6.43
N GLY A 104 21.85 -13.97 7.72
CA GLY A 104 20.51 -14.16 8.23
C GLY A 104 20.14 -12.92 9.03
N ARG A 105 19.45 -11.95 8.42
CA ARG A 105 18.83 -10.90 9.21
C ARG A 105 17.82 -11.60 10.11
N LEU A 106 17.96 -11.46 11.43
CA LEU A 106 16.99 -12.04 12.35
C LEU A 106 15.61 -11.48 12.00
N PRO A 107 14.59 -12.34 11.85
CA PRO A 107 13.24 -11.86 11.61
C PRO A 107 12.80 -10.99 12.78
N VAL A 108 12.26 -9.82 12.47
CA VAL A 108 11.59 -9.00 13.49
C VAL A 108 10.22 -9.62 13.72
N VAL A 109 9.82 -9.77 14.98
CA VAL A 109 8.47 -10.19 15.37
C VAL A 109 7.82 -9.04 16.13
N PHE A 110 7.02 -8.26 15.42
CA PHE A 110 6.29 -7.13 15.98
C PHE A 110 4.80 -7.46 16.09
N ALA A 111 4.36 -7.83 17.30
CA ALA A 111 2.98 -8.15 17.61
C ALA A 111 2.26 -7.06 18.42
N ASP A 112 2.96 -5.98 18.76
CA ASP A 112 2.46 -4.88 19.61
C ASP A 112 1.65 -3.82 18.85
N ARG A 113 1.08 -2.88 19.59
CA ARG A 113 0.42 -1.69 19.02
C ARG A 113 1.44 -0.79 18.32
N ARG A 114 1.02 -0.03 17.29
CA ARG A 114 1.94 0.80 16.49
C ARG A 114 2.69 1.84 17.32
N GLU A 115 2.07 2.31 18.41
CA GLU A 115 2.64 3.29 19.35
C GLU A 115 3.85 2.75 20.12
N ALA A 116 4.04 1.43 20.16
CA ALA A 116 5.22 0.80 20.77
C ALA A 116 6.43 0.76 19.82
N ALA A 117 6.23 0.90 18.50
CA ALA A 117 7.31 0.80 17.50
C ALA A 117 8.46 1.80 17.73
N PRO A 118 8.23 3.06 18.17
CA PRO A 118 9.32 3.98 18.47
C PRO A 118 10.23 3.49 19.59
N ALA A 119 9.64 2.98 20.68
CA ALA A 119 10.39 2.51 21.84
C ALA A 119 11.10 1.18 21.59
N LEU A 120 10.46 0.27 20.85
CA LEU A 120 10.98 -1.08 20.61
C LEU A 120 11.97 -1.15 19.43
N HIS A 121 11.81 -0.29 18.43
CA HIS A 121 12.50 -0.41 17.16
C HIS A 121 13.05 0.91 16.60
N GLY A 122 12.92 2.04 17.31
CA GLY A 122 13.45 3.33 16.86
C GLY A 122 12.81 3.83 15.56
N CYS A 123 11.59 3.40 15.26
CA CYS A 123 10.89 3.74 14.04
C CYS A 123 9.43 4.11 14.30
N LEU A 124 8.88 4.89 13.39
CA LEU A 124 7.46 5.21 13.30
C LEU A 124 6.80 4.22 12.33
N LEU A 125 5.49 4.00 12.53
CA LEU A 125 4.76 2.94 11.87
C LEU A 125 3.31 3.34 11.58
N SER A 126 2.86 3.14 10.35
CA SER A 126 1.45 3.14 9.96
C SER A 126 1.06 1.77 9.41
N ILE A 127 -0.13 1.31 9.76
CA ILE A 127 -0.62 -0.04 9.48
C ILE A 127 -2.05 0.07 8.93
N SER A 128 -2.38 -0.73 7.91
CA SER A 128 -3.75 -0.95 7.46
C SER A 128 -3.99 -2.41 7.10
N HIS A 129 -5.24 -2.83 7.14
CA HIS A 129 -5.63 -4.19 6.76
C HIS A 129 -7.08 -4.26 6.30
N GLU A 130 -7.33 -5.29 5.51
CA GLU A 130 -8.62 -5.85 5.13
C GLU A 130 -8.61 -7.33 5.53
N ASP A 131 -9.70 -8.06 5.23
CA ASP A 131 -9.87 -9.47 5.64
C ASP A 131 -8.72 -10.40 5.20
N SER A 132 -8.14 -10.14 4.02
CA SER A 132 -7.18 -11.04 3.36
C SER A 132 -5.85 -10.39 2.98
N VAL A 133 -5.69 -9.10 3.22
CA VAL A 133 -4.48 -8.31 2.88
C VAL A 133 -4.20 -7.29 3.96
N ALA A 134 -2.92 -7.02 4.21
CA ALA A 134 -2.51 -5.93 5.06
C ALA A 134 -1.27 -5.25 4.50
N ALA A 135 -1.13 -3.96 4.80
CA ALA A 135 0.03 -3.17 4.42
C ALA A 135 0.53 -2.35 5.59
N SER A 136 1.84 -2.20 5.67
CA SER A 136 2.51 -1.40 6.69
C SER A 136 3.60 -0.56 6.06
N VAL A 137 3.75 0.67 6.57
CA VAL A 137 4.87 1.55 6.25
C VAL A 137 5.61 1.89 7.53
N ALA A 138 6.91 1.69 7.53
CA ALA A 138 7.80 2.04 8.63
C ALA A 138 8.83 3.07 8.17
N TRP A 139 9.23 4.00 9.03
CA TRP A 139 10.28 4.98 8.75
C TRP A 139 11.04 5.35 10.02
N PRO A 140 12.32 5.76 9.95
CA PRO A 140 13.11 6.07 11.13
C PRO A 140 12.53 7.22 11.95
N LEU A 141 12.58 7.11 13.28
CA LEU A 141 12.36 8.25 14.18
C LEU A 141 13.49 9.25 13.88
N SER A 142 13.16 10.50 13.54
CA SER A 142 14.15 11.47 13.06
C SER A 142 15.15 11.86 14.16
N SER A 143 16.25 11.12 14.27
CA SER A 143 17.35 11.44 15.20
C SER A 143 18.72 10.95 14.72
N SER A 144 18.95 10.84 13.41
CA SER A 144 20.30 10.62 12.90
C SER A 144 20.42 11.05 11.43
N ASN A 145 21.36 11.97 11.18
CA ASN A 145 21.93 12.31 9.87
C ASN A 145 22.72 11.15 9.23
N THR A 146 22.38 9.90 9.55
CA THR A 146 22.82 8.77 8.73
C THR A 146 22.04 8.87 7.43
N MET A 147 22.66 9.52 6.45
CA MET A 147 22.29 9.38 5.06
C MET A 147 22.10 7.89 4.81
N LEU A 148 20.84 7.49 4.63
CA LEU A 148 20.52 6.24 3.99
C LEU A 148 21.15 6.41 2.61
N ASN A 149 22.36 5.86 2.41
CA ASN A 149 23.09 6.04 1.16
C ASN A 149 22.10 5.81 0.02
N ASP A 150 21.96 6.82 -0.84
CA ASP A 150 21.19 6.82 -2.09
C ASP A 150 21.73 5.72 -3.02
N CYS A 151 21.50 4.47 -2.64
CA CYS A 151 21.77 3.29 -3.42
C CYS A 151 20.41 2.84 -3.92
N ASN A 152 19.88 3.49 -4.95
CA ASN A 152 19.21 2.84 -6.08
C ASN A 152 18.64 3.88 -7.06
N ALA A 153 18.95 3.64 -8.33
CA ALA A 153 18.59 4.37 -9.55
C ALA A 153 19.38 5.67 -9.81
N ALA A 154 20.51 5.53 -10.52
CA ALA A 154 20.98 6.58 -11.41
C ALA A 154 19.84 7.00 -12.36
N PRO A 155 19.69 8.30 -12.68
CA PRO A 155 18.62 8.79 -13.54
C PRO A 155 18.88 8.28 -14.96
N THR A 156 18.13 7.27 -15.41
CA THR A 156 18.15 6.89 -16.81
C THR A 156 17.24 7.86 -17.55
N SER A 157 17.84 8.81 -18.25
CA SER A 157 17.17 9.61 -19.26
C SER A 157 16.82 8.71 -20.45
N LEU A 158 15.57 8.80 -20.89
CA LEU A 158 15.18 8.48 -22.25
C LEU A 158 13.95 9.32 -22.55
N ASP A 159 14.21 10.39 -23.29
CA ASP A 159 13.22 11.35 -23.75
C ASP A 159 12.44 10.82 -24.96
N ASP A 160 11.37 11.54 -25.27
CA ASP A 160 10.46 11.41 -26.42
C ASP A 160 9.45 10.26 -26.37
N ARG A 161 8.72 10.19 -25.25
CA ARG A 161 7.25 10.00 -25.21
C ARG A 161 6.70 10.03 -23.78
N GLY A 162 6.18 11.19 -23.36
CA GLY A 162 5.07 11.28 -22.41
C GLY A 162 5.23 10.61 -21.04
N LYS A 163 6.37 10.78 -20.35
CA LYS A 163 6.50 10.45 -18.93
C LYS A 163 6.77 11.72 -18.10
N LEU A 164 5.97 11.93 -17.06
CA LEU A 164 6.25 12.94 -16.03
C LEU A 164 7.57 12.60 -15.34
N SER A 165 8.50 13.56 -15.40
CA SER A 165 9.80 13.50 -14.74
C SER A 165 9.64 13.61 -13.22
N CYS A 166 10.32 12.72 -12.51
CA CYS A 166 10.40 12.67 -11.05
C CYS A 166 11.29 13.80 -10.46
N SER A 167 11.54 14.89 -11.21
CA SER A 167 12.33 16.03 -10.75
C SER A 167 11.50 17.02 -9.91
N VAL A 168 10.17 16.95 -10.01
CA VAL A 168 9.27 17.92 -9.38
C VAL A 168 9.18 17.74 -7.86
N ALA A 169 9.19 16.50 -7.34
CA ALA A 169 9.08 16.27 -5.89
C ALA A 169 10.33 16.68 -5.10
N ALA A 170 11.54 16.48 -5.65
CA ALA A 170 12.79 16.89 -5.02
C ALA A 170 13.05 18.40 -5.15
N SER A 171 12.53 19.03 -6.20
CA SER A 171 12.72 20.47 -6.48
C SER A 171 11.71 21.38 -5.77
N LEU A 172 10.52 20.89 -5.41
CA LEU A 172 9.45 21.76 -4.90
C LEU A 172 9.57 22.11 -3.42
N TYR A 173 10.22 21.28 -2.60
CA TYR A 173 10.40 21.57 -1.16
C TYR A 173 11.76 21.09 -0.63
N PRO A 174 12.87 21.76 -0.99
CA PRO A 174 14.20 21.49 -0.41
C PRO A 174 14.30 21.82 1.10
N THR A 175 13.21 22.27 1.75
CA THR A 175 13.20 22.72 3.16
C THR A 175 12.57 21.75 4.15
N ALA A 176 11.84 20.72 3.71
CA ALA A 176 11.22 19.77 4.64
C ALA A 176 12.26 18.80 5.22
N ALA A 177 12.62 18.99 6.49
CA ALA A 177 13.61 18.15 7.19
C ALA A 177 13.08 16.74 7.53
N SER A 178 11.76 16.57 7.59
CA SER A 178 11.10 15.31 7.91
C SER A 178 9.74 15.18 7.23
N PHE A 179 9.30 13.92 7.09
CA PHE A 179 8.01 13.54 6.54
C PHE A 179 7.32 12.57 7.49
N ALA A 180 6.00 12.69 7.59
CA ALA A 180 5.13 11.68 8.20
C ALA A 180 4.48 10.83 7.10
N TYR A 181 4.31 9.54 7.35
CA TYR A 181 3.78 8.60 6.37
C TYR A 181 2.52 7.92 6.91
N ALA A 182 1.58 7.64 6.00
CA ALA A 182 0.41 6.81 6.29
C ALA A 182 0.17 5.85 5.13
N ILE A 183 -0.35 4.68 5.44
CA ILE A 183 -0.71 3.66 4.45
C ILE A 183 -2.14 3.18 4.68
N ASP A 184 -2.85 2.93 3.59
CA ASP A 184 -4.16 2.33 3.60
C ASP A 184 -4.30 1.23 2.54
N VAL A 185 -5.17 0.26 2.82
CA VAL A 185 -5.54 -0.81 1.89
C VAL A 185 -7.05 -0.83 1.80
N VAL A 186 -7.59 -0.83 0.59
CA VAL A 186 -9.01 -0.65 0.34
C VAL A 186 -9.53 -1.76 -0.58
N ASN A 187 -10.55 -2.46 -0.10
CA ASN A 187 -11.26 -3.47 -0.89
C ASN A 187 -12.16 -2.82 -1.95
N VAL A 188 -11.80 -2.96 -3.24
CA VAL A 188 -12.56 -2.39 -4.36
C VAL A 188 -13.98 -2.98 -4.44
N ALA A 189 -14.14 -4.26 -4.12
CA ALA A 189 -15.44 -4.93 -4.10
C ALA A 189 -16.38 -4.30 -3.06
N GLU A 190 -15.84 -3.96 -1.89
CA GLU A 190 -16.61 -3.37 -0.80
C GLU A 190 -17.00 -1.92 -1.12
N VAL A 191 -16.09 -1.12 -1.67
CA VAL A 191 -16.39 0.23 -2.15
C VAL A 191 -17.50 0.20 -3.19
N HIS A 192 -17.41 -0.70 -4.17
CA HIS A 192 -18.46 -0.88 -5.17
C HIS A 192 -19.79 -1.28 -4.52
N ARG A 193 -19.79 -2.28 -3.63
CA ARG A 193 -20.99 -2.75 -2.92
C ARG A 193 -21.67 -1.62 -2.15
N VAL A 194 -20.93 -0.80 -1.41
CA VAL A 194 -21.47 0.32 -0.63
C VAL A 194 -22.06 1.38 -1.56
N ARG A 195 -21.33 1.78 -2.61
CA ARG A 195 -21.83 2.75 -3.60
C ARG A 195 -23.12 2.27 -4.25
N SER A 196 -23.15 1.02 -4.70
CA SER A 196 -24.29 0.44 -5.40
C SER A 196 -25.51 0.31 -4.48
N ARG A 197 -25.30 -0.07 -3.21
CA ARG A 197 -26.38 -0.23 -2.23
C ARG A 197 -26.89 1.11 -1.67
N PHE A 198 -26.01 2.10 -1.55
CA PHE A 198 -26.33 3.41 -0.97
C PHE A 198 -25.90 4.56 -1.89
N PRO A 199 -26.60 4.80 -3.02
CA PRO A 199 -26.14 5.75 -4.04
C PRO A 199 -25.94 7.18 -3.52
N LEU A 200 -26.83 7.66 -2.64
CA LEU A 200 -26.70 8.99 -2.02
C LEU A 200 -25.49 9.08 -1.08
N LEU A 201 -25.16 8.00 -0.38
CA LEU A 201 -23.96 7.94 0.46
C LEU A 201 -22.71 7.85 -0.42
N GLY A 202 -22.75 7.04 -1.48
CA GLY A 202 -21.67 6.94 -2.47
C GLY A 202 -21.36 8.27 -3.15
N GLN A 203 -22.36 9.09 -3.45
CA GLN A 203 -22.17 10.45 -3.96
C GLN A 203 -21.47 11.36 -2.93
N ARG A 204 -21.77 11.19 -1.64
CA ARG A 204 -21.15 11.97 -0.54
C ARG A 204 -19.74 11.51 -0.17
N TRP A 205 -19.40 10.24 -0.38
CA TRP A 205 -18.05 9.74 -0.14
C TRP A 205 -17.02 10.39 -1.07
N VAL A 206 -17.49 10.97 -2.17
CA VAL A 206 -16.61 11.34 -3.27
C VAL A 206 -17.14 12.53 -4.11
N PRO A 207 -17.54 13.65 -3.48
CA PRO A 207 -18.15 14.78 -4.18
C PRO A 207 -17.20 15.43 -5.20
N GLN A 208 -15.90 15.11 -5.14
CA GLN A 208 -14.85 15.67 -5.98
C GLN A 208 -14.19 14.65 -6.93
N CYS A 209 -14.68 13.41 -6.98
CA CYS A 209 -14.22 12.45 -8.00
C CYS A 209 -15.04 12.62 -9.28
N ASN A 210 -14.35 13.01 -10.35
CA ASN A 210 -14.90 12.90 -11.68
C ASN A 210 -14.56 11.51 -12.24
N THR A 211 -15.52 10.59 -12.14
CA THR A 211 -15.42 9.26 -12.73
C THR A 211 -15.82 9.22 -14.21
N ALA A 212 -16.21 10.36 -14.80
CA ALA A 212 -16.49 10.44 -16.23
C ALA A 212 -15.16 10.33 -16.98
N ALA A 213 -14.96 9.17 -17.58
CA ALA A 213 -13.79 8.78 -18.35
C ALA A 213 -14.19 8.56 -19.80
N CYS A 214 -13.31 8.89 -20.75
CA CYS A 214 -13.55 8.39 -22.11
C CYS A 214 -13.30 6.87 -22.14
N ALA A 215 -13.88 6.18 -23.12
CA ALA A 215 -13.72 4.73 -23.24
C ALA A 215 -12.25 4.31 -23.45
N GLU A 216 -11.41 5.20 -23.97
CA GLU A 216 -9.96 4.95 -24.10
C GLU A 216 -9.26 5.01 -22.74
N ASP A 217 -9.58 5.99 -21.90
CA ASP A 217 -9.02 6.11 -20.55
C ASP A 217 -9.41 4.92 -19.67
N VAL A 218 -10.67 4.47 -19.76
CA VAL A 218 -11.15 3.27 -19.04
C VAL A 218 -10.35 2.04 -19.45
N ARG A 219 -10.25 1.81 -20.77
CA ARG A 219 -9.52 0.65 -21.32
C ARG A 219 -8.03 0.71 -20.94
N TYR A 220 -7.42 1.88 -21.04
CA TYR A 220 -6.02 2.08 -20.69
C TYR A 220 -5.80 1.82 -19.19
N GLY A 221 -6.63 2.40 -18.32
CA GLY A 221 -6.54 2.25 -16.88
C GLY A 221 -6.68 0.78 -16.44
N LEU A 222 -7.70 0.08 -16.92
CA LEU A 222 -7.89 -1.35 -16.62
C LEU A 222 -6.72 -2.21 -17.15
N ALA A 223 -6.22 -1.92 -18.35
CA ALA A 223 -5.06 -2.62 -18.89
C ALA A 223 -3.79 -2.37 -18.05
N CYS A 224 -3.59 -1.16 -17.53
CA CYS A 224 -2.49 -0.85 -16.63
C CYS A 224 -2.57 -1.62 -15.30
N LEU A 225 -3.77 -1.74 -14.72
CA LEU A 225 -4.01 -2.54 -13.50
C LEU A 225 -3.69 -4.02 -13.71
N GLN A 226 -4.01 -4.56 -14.89
CA GLN A 226 -3.75 -5.97 -15.23
C GLN A 226 -2.26 -6.26 -15.49
N LYS A 227 -1.51 -5.30 -16.06
CA LYS A 227 -0.09 -5.47 -16.46
C LYS A 227 0.92 -5.38 -15.30
N GLN A 228 0.48 -5.15 -14.07
CA GLN A 228 1.33 -4.76 -12.93
C GLN A 228 2.33 -5.84 -12.41
N GLN A 229 2.60 -6.91 -13.16
CA GLN A 229 3.44 -8.03 -12.73
C GLN A 229 4.88 -8.04 -13.27
N GLN A 230 5.31 -7.06 -14.09
CA GLN A 230 6.58 -7.16 -14.83
C GLN A 230 7.77 -6.35 -14.29
N THR A 231 7.60 -5.40 -13.36
CA THR A 231 8.65 -4.39 -13.10
C THR A 231 9.47 -4.52 -11.81
N CYS A 232 9.27 -5.53 -10.95
CA CYS A 232 10.01 -5.59 -9.67
C CYS A 232 10.61 -6.96 -9.29
N VAL A 233 10.59 -7.97 -10.17
CA VAL A 233 11.19 -9.30 -9.91
C VAL A 233 12.63 -9.40 -10.43
N THR A 234 13.03 -8.58 -11.40
CA THR A 234 14.39 -8.54 -11.94
C THR A 234 15.23 -7.50 -11.20
N GLU A 235 15.79 -7.87 -10.04
CA GLU A 235 17.10 -7.40 -9.51
C GLU A 235 17.27 -7.78 -8.03
N THR A 236 17.05 -9.05 -7.72
CA THR A 236 17.67 -9.66 -6.54
C THR A 236 18.09 -11.04 -6.97
N LYS A 237 19.30 -11.15 -7.54
CA LYS A 237 20.00 -12.43 -7.68
C LYS A 237 20.28 -12.94 -6.26
N VAL A 238 19.28 -13.56 -5.65
CA VAL A 238 19.46 -14.50 -4.54
C VAL A 238 19.81 -15.85 -5.19
N PRO A 239 20.81 -16.58 -4.69
CA PRO A 239 21.18 -17.88 -5.25
C PRO A 239 19.94 -18.78 -5.36
N GLU A 240 19.77 -19.36 -6.54
CA GLU A 240 18.85 -20.45 -6.82
C GLU A 240 19.13 -21.57 -5.82
N ASP A 241 18.36 -21.69 -4.74
CA ASP A 241 18.22 -22.93 -3.95
C ASP A 241 17.17 -22.91 -2.81
N ILE A 242 16.36 -21.85 -2.66
CA ILE A 242 15.17 -21.91 -1.77
C ILE A 242 13.93 -21.55 -2.58
N VAL A 243 13.29 -22.60 -3.08
CA VAL A 243 12.08 -22.59 -3.90
C VAL A 243 10.90 -21.99 -3.11
N GLY A 244 10.37 -20.87 -3.62
CA GLY A 244 9.12 -20.28 -3.17
C GLY A 244 8.65 -19.10 -4.02
N GLY A 245 9.19 -18.93 -5.24
CA GLY A 245 8.69 -17.93 -6.18
C GLY A 245 7.24 -18.25 -6.56
N GLU A 246 6.38 -17.22 -6.62
CA GLU A 246 4.98 -17.31 -7.06
C GLU A 246 4.91 -18.06 -8.40
N GLY A 247 4.69 -19.37 -8.32
CA GLY A 247 4.67 -20.29 -9.46
C GLY A 247 3.33 -20.31 -10.19
N VAL A 248 2.57 -19.22 -10.14
CA VAL A 248 1.40 -19.05 -11.00
C VAL A 248 1.93 -18.57 -12.34
N ASN A 249 1.67 -19.33 -13.40
CA ASN A 249 2.03 -18.92 -14.75
C ASN A 249 1.46 -17.50 -14.99
N SER A 250 2.27 -16.56 -15.47
CA SER A 250 1.83 -15.17 -15.70
C SER A 250 0.58 -15.09 -16.56
N ARG A 251 0.38 -16.09 -17.43
CA ARG A 251 -0.85 -16.27 -18.21
C ARG A 251 -2.06 -16.66 -17.36
N GLU A 252 -1.92 -17.63 -16.46
CA GLU A 252 -3.00 -18.03 -15.55
C GLU A 252 -3.40 -16.88 -14.62
N ALA A 253 -2.44 -16.09 -14.13
CA ALA A 253 -2.73 -14.90 -13.34
C ALA A 253 -3.46 -13.82 -14.15
N ALA A 254 -3.10 -13.63 -15.43
CA ALA A 254 -3.82 -12.72 -16.31
C ALA A 254 -5.25 -13.19 -16.57
N ASP A 255 -5.45 -14.48 -16.83
CA ASP A 255 -6.76 -15.08 -17.08
C ASP A 255 -7.68 -14.94 -15.86
N ARG A 256 -7.14 -15.12 -14.64
CA ARG A 256 -7.90 -14.94 -13.37
C ARG A 256 -8.30 -13.50 -13.07
N ARG A 257 -7.63 -12.52 -13.69
CA ARG A 257 -7.91 -11.08 -13.54
C ARG A 257 -8.73 -10.54 -14.70
N ASP A 258 -8.92 -11.32 -15.77
CA ASP A 258 -9.76 -10.90 -16.87
C ASP A 258 -11.20 -10.75 -16.38
N LYS A 259 -11.82 -9.61 -16.71
CA LYS A 259 -13.21 -9.30 -16.36
C LYS A 259 -13.56 -9.53 -14.88
N TRP A 260 -12.60 -9.35 -13.96
CA TRP A 260 -12.77 -9.54 -12.51
C TRP A 260 -14.04 -8.85 -11.96
N TRP A 261 -14.40 -7.70 -12.54
CA TRP A 261 -15.55 -6.90 -12.13
C TRP A 261 -16.90 -7.59 -12.33
N ALA A 262 -16.98 -8.55 -13.25
CA ALA A 262 -18.18 -9.38 -13.47
C ALA A 262 -18.35 -10.44 -12.37
N HIS A 263 -17.30 -10.70 -11.59
CA HIS A 263 -17.26 -11.73 -10.55
C HIS A 263 -17.35 -11.17 -9.12
N LEU A 264 -17.56 -9.86 -8.99
CA LEU A 264 -17.81 -9.24 -7.69
C LEU A 264 -19.13 -9.77 -7.08
N PRO A 265 -19.26 -9.82 -5.73
CA PRO A 265 -20.51 -10.18 -5.07
C PRO A 265 -21.69 -9.32 -5.52
N THR A 266 -21.43 -8.06 -5.84
CA THR A 266 -22.33 -7.18 -6.61
C THR A 266 -21.60 -6.85 -7.91
N PRO A 267 -21.96 -7.48 -9.05
CA PRO A 267 -21.26 -7.27 -10.31
C PRO A 267 -21.34 -5.83 -10.80
N CYS A 268 -20.24 -5.31 -11.34
CA CYS A 268 -20.27 -4.03 -12.05
C CYS A 268 -21.04 -4.17 -13.36
N VAL A 269 -21.79 -3.13 -13.73
CA VAL A 269 -22.61 -3.15 -14.96
C VAL A 269 -21.80 -2.87 -16.22
N SER A 270 -20.58 -2.36 -16.08
CA SER A 270 -19.67 -2.06 -17.20
C SER A 270 -18.21 -1.93 -16.75
N GLU A 271 -17.28 -1.91 -17.70
CA GLU A 271 -15.87 -1.57 -17.46
C GLU A 271 -15.70 -0.17 -16.86
N ALA A 272 -16.52 0.80 -17.28
CA ALA A 272 -16.49 2.16 -16.73
C ALA A 272 -16.90 2.19 -15.25
N ASP A 273 -17.88 1.37 -14.87
CA ASP A 273 -18.35 1.22 -13.49
C ASP A 273 -17.29 0.54 -12.59
N ALA A 274 -16.61 -0.48 -13.14
CA ALA A 274 -15.47 -1.15 -12.51
C ALA A 274 -14.29 -0.20 -12.31
N PHE A 275 -13.91 0.54 -13.35
CA PHE A 275 -12.86 1.55 -13.29
C PHE A 275 -13.20 2.63 -12.26
N ALA A 276 -14.45 3.11 -12.25
CA ALA A 276 -14.91 4.06 -11.24
C ALA A 276 -14.73 3.50 -9.82
N ALA A 277 -15.05 2.23 -9.57
CA ALA A 277 -14.87 1.62 -8.25
C ALA A 277 -13.40 1.64 -7.77
N VAL A 278 -12.44 1.43 -8.68
CA VAL A 278 -11.01 1.52 -8.37
C VAL A 278 -10.61 2.94 -8.00
N VAL A 279 -11.01 3.94 -8.78
CA VAL A 279 -10.75 5.37 -8.49
C VAL A 279 -11.33 5.76 -7.14
N LEU A 280 -12.55 5.29 -6.84
CA LEU A 280 -13.17 5.55 -5.54
C LEU A 280 -12.40 4.91 -4.39
N ALA A 281 -11.90 3.69 -4.55
CA ALA A 281 -11.08 3.02 -3.55
C ALA A 281 -9.76 3.77 -3.30
N GLN A 282 -9.13 4.30 -4.35
CA GLN A 282 -7.93 5.13 -4.23
C GLN A 282 -8.19 6.45 -3.49
N HIS A 283 -9.30 7.13 -3.80
CA HIS A 283 -9.68 8.35 -3.10
C HIS A 283 -10.02 8.08 -1.62
N TRP A 284 -10.75 7.00 -1.35
CA TRP A 284 -11.04 6.55 0.01
C TRP A 284 -9.76 6.33 0.80
N GLY A 285 -8.80 5.58 0.24
CA GLY A 285 -7.52 5.33 0.88
C GLY A 285 -6.70 6.60 1.10
N ALA A 286 -6.75 7.56 0.18
CA ALA A 286 -6.08 8.86 0.36
C ALA A 286 -6.67 9.63 1.55
N ARG A 287 -8.00 9.62 1.71
CA ARG A 287 -8.68 10.22 2.86
C ARG A 287 -8.33 9.51 4.17
N GLU A 288 -8.37 8.18 4.20
CA GLU A 288 -8.02 7.41 5.40
C GLU A 288 -6.56 7.61 5.79
N CYS A 289 -5.65 7.74 4.82
CA CYS A 289 -4.28 8.18 5.07
C CYS A 289 -4.22 9.57 5.71
N ALA A 290 -4.98 10.55 5.22
CA ALA A 290 -5.03 11.88 5.82
C ALA A 290 -5.50 11.85 7.28
N VAL A 291 -6.54 11.05 7.58
CA VAL A 291 -7.01 10.81 8.95
C VAL A 291 -5.91 10.18 9.80
N LYS A 292 -5.23 9.14 9.29
CA LYS A 292 -4.16 8.43 10.01
C LYS A 292 -2.97 9.32 10.35
N LEU A 293 -2.63 10.28 9.51
CA LEU A 293 -1.54 11.24 9.73
C LEU A 293 -1.81 12.16 10.92
N VAL A 294 -3.07 12.53 11.15
CA VAL A 294 -3.47 13.38 12.29
C VAL A 294 -3.83 12.55 13.54
N GLY A 295 -4.18 11.29 13.34
CA GLY A 295 -4.76 10.42 14.36
C GLY A 295 -6.29 10.56 14.44
N ILE A 296 -6.91 9.82 15.37
CA ILE A 296 -8.38 9.82 15.56
C ILE A 296 -8.75 10.53 16.88
N PRO A 297 -8.58 11.87 17.01
CA PRO A 297 -9.05 12.58 18.19
C PRO A 297 -10.56 12.84 18.10
N GLY A 298 -11.37 11.78 18.13
CA GLY A 298 -12.84 11.87 18.25
C GLY A 298 -13.57 12.70 17.17
N ARG A 299 -12.92 13.03 16.05
CA ARG A 299 -13.46 13.85 14.97
C ARG A 299 -13.46 13.08 13.65
N SER A 300 -14.56 13.16 12.91
CA SER A 300 -14.65 12.65 11.54
C SER A 300 -14.16 13.70 10.57
N PHE A 301 -13.23 13.34 9.69
CA PHE A 301 -12.83 14.20 8.58
C PHE A 301 -13.95 14.25 7.54
N ALA A 302 -14.18 15.41 6.94
CA ALA A 302 -15.08 15.55 5.80
C ALA A 302 -14.65 14.61 4.67
N TYR A 303 -15.59 14.10 3.88
CA TYR A 303 -15.27 13.25 2.72
C TYR A 303 -14.52 14.00 1.62
N GLU A 304 -14.67 15.32 1.58
CA GLU A 304 -14.09 16.23 0.59
C GLU A 304 -12.78 16.90 1.04
N CYS A 305 -12.20 16.44 2.15
CA CYS A 305 -11.05 17.11 2.76
C CYS A 305 -9.79 17.02 1.90
N VAL A 306 -9.62 15.96 1.11
CA VAL A 306 -8.48 15.78 0.21
C VAL A 306 -8.86 16.21 -1.20
N ARG A 307 -8.09 17.12 -1.80
CA ARG A 307 -8.30 17.63 -3.17
C ARG A 307 -7.07 17.38 -4.03
N ALA A 308 -7.25 16.97 -5.28
CA ALA A 308 -6.12 16.77 -6.17
C ALA A 308 -5.54 18.11 -6.65
N LEU A 309 -4.21 18.20 -6.76
CA LEU A 309 -3.52 19.36 -7.31
C LEU A 309 -3.11 19.07 -8.76
N SER A 310 -3.50 19.94 -9.70
CA SER A 310 -3.11 19.82 -11.11
C SER A 310 -1.68 20.32 -11.33
N SER A 311 -0.82 19.47 -11.89
CA SER A 311 0.51 19.85 -12.38
C SER A 311 0.42 20.42 -13.81
N ARG A 312 -0.22 21.56 -14.02
CA ARG A 312 -0.13 22.28 -15.31
C ARG A 312 0.86 23.45 -15.20
N GLY A 313 2.11 23.17 -15.56
CA GLY A 313 3.10 24.13 -16.08
C GLY A 313 3.66 25.20 -15.14
N GLY A 314 4.92 25.02 -14.70
CA GLY A 314 5.98 26.05 -14.63
C GLY A 314 5.75 27.42 -13.96
N GLY A 315 4.66 27.66 -13.24
CA GLY A 315 4.37 28.93 -12.57
C GLY A 315 3.87 28.75 -11.14
N PRO A 316 3.80 29.84 -10.33
CA PRO A 316 3.26 29.78 -8.98
C PRO A 316 1.83 29.27 -9.04
N PHE A 317 1.59 28.17 -8.30
CA PHE A 317 0.39 27.35 -8.25
C PHE A 317 -0.90 28.13 -8.55
N VAL A 318 -1.50 27.85 -9.72
CA VAL A 318 -2.89 28.24 -9.98
C VAL A 318 -3.76 27.31 -9.13
N THR A 319 -4.45 27.89 -8.15
CA THR A 319 -5.39 27.29 -7.21
C THR A 319 -6.74 26.96 -7.86
N GLU A 320 -6.74 26.30 -9.01
CA GLU A 320 -7.96 25.69 -9.53
C GLU A 320 -8.05 24.25 -9.03
N SER A 321 -8.99 24.03 -8.11
CA SER A 321 -9.35 22.72 -7.54
C SER A 321 -9.57 21.72 -8.67
N ALA A 322 -8.59 20.84 -8.90
CA ALA A 322 -8.77 19.76 -9.85
C ALA A 322 -9.61 18.67 -9.17
N THR A 323 -10.72 18.29 -9.79
CA THR A 323 -11.41 17.04 -9.41
C THR A 323 -10.43 15.89 -9.49
N PHE A 324 -10.53 14.91 -8.60
CA PHE A 324 -9.86 13.62 -8.79
C PHE A 324 -10.36 13.03 -10.10
N THR A 325 -9.53 13.10 -11.14
CA THR A 325 -9.89 12.59 -12.46
C THR A 325 -9.35 11.18 -12.66
N VAL A 326 -9.93 10.55 -13.65
CA VAL A 326 -9.51 9.31 -14.31
C VAL A 326 -8.01 9.29 -14.65
N SER A 327 -7.43 10.45 -15.00
CA SER A 327 -6.01 10.62 -15.34
C SER A 327 -5.09 10.63 -14.10
N LEU A 328 -5.67 10.74 -12.91
CA LEU A 328 -4.99 11.00 -11.65
C LEU A 328 -4.70 9.74 -10.83
N MET A 329 -4.92 8.53 -11.36
CA MET A 329 -4.76 7.31 -10.54
C MET A 329 -4.34 6.03 -11.29
N GLY A 330 -3.41 6.15 -12.24
CA GLY A 330 -2.66 5.01 -12.76
C GLY A 330 -1.81 4.36 -11.66
N PRO A 331 -1.76 3.01 -11.57
CA PRO A 331 -0.91 2.33 -10.61
C PRO A 331 0.56 2.77 -10.74
N HIS A 332 1.27 2.81 -9.62
CA HIS A 332 2.66 3.26 -9.51
C HIS A 332 2.92 4.71 -9.94
N THR A 333 1.92 5.57 -9.81
CA THR A 333 2.06 7.00 -10.12
C THR A 333 2.05 7.82 -8.84
N LEU A 334 2.88 8.86 -8.82
CA LEU A 334 2.97 9.85 -7.76
C LEU A 334 2.01 11.01 -8.05
N TYR A 335 1.21 11.38 -7.05
CA TYR A 335 0.24 12.46 -7.13
C TYR A 335 0.43 13.46 -6.00
N CYS A 336 0.05 14.71 -6.25
CA CYS A 336 -0.03 15.73 -5.21
C CYS A 336 -1.49 16.02 -4.89
N ALA A 337 -1.79 16.15 -3.61
CA ALA A 337 -3.09 16.52 -3.11
C ALA A 337 -2.94 17.54 -1.97
N GLU A 338 -4.00 18.25 -1.66
CA GLU A 338 -4.07 19.19 -0.54
C GLU A 338 -5.21 18.79 0.40
N VAL A 339 -4.92 18.82 1.70
CA VAL A 339 -5.92 18.78 2.76
C VAL A 339 -6.48 20.18 2.96
N SER A 340 -7.78 20.32 2.82
CA SER A 340 -8.49 21.60 2.86
C SER A 340 -9.51 21.63 4.00
N GLY A 341 -10.12 22.80 4.23
CA GLY A 341 -11.17 22.95 5.25
C GLY A 341 -10.63 22.94 6.68
N VAL A 342 -11.44 22.45 7.63
CA VAL A 342 -11.08 22.39 9.05
C VAL A 342 -9.98 21.36 9.33
N GLU A 343 -9.85 20.37 8.44
CA GLU A 343 -8.84 19.32 8.47
C GLU A 343 -7.43 19.87 8.25
N ALA A 344 -7.28 20.91 7.43
CA ALA A 344 -6.00 21.59 7.23
C ALA A 344 -5.45 22.19 8.54
N SER A 345 -6.34 22.72 9.39
CA SER A 345 -5.98 23.20 10.72
C SER A 345 -5.58 22.05 11.65
N ALA A 346 -6.21 20.89 11.54
CA ALA A 346 -5.83 19.70 12.31
C ALA A 346 -4.45 19.17 11.90
N PHE A 347 -4.12 19.23 10.61
CA PHE A 347 -2.77 18.97 10.09
C PHE A 347 -1.74 19.92 10.70
N ALA A 348 -2.00 21.23 10.66
CA ALA A 348 -1.09 22.23 11.23
C ALA A 348 -0.89 22.03 12.75
N GLN A 349 -1.93 21.64 13.49
CA GLN A 349 -1.84 21.31 14.93
C GLN A 349 -0.96 20.09 15.21
N GLN A 350 -0.82 19.16 14.26
CA GLN A 350 0.10 18.02 14.35
C GLN A 350 1.47 18.31 13.72
N GLY A 351 1.77 19.58 13.46
CA GLY A 351 3.04 19.96 12.83
C GLY A 351 3.17 19.46 11.39
N LEU A 352 2.07 19.29 10.67
CA LEU A 352 2.05 18.83 9.27
C LEU A 352 1.63 19.95 8.33
N GLN A 353 2.23 19.97 7.14
CA GLN A 353 1.72 20.77 6.01
C GLN A 353 0.46 20.13 5.43
N SER A 354 -0.46 20.94 4.89
CA SER A 354 -1.66 20.45 4.20
C SER A 354 -1.36 19.69 2.90
N LEU A 355 -0.15 19.80 2.36
CA LEU A 355 0.28 19.10 1.16
C LEU A 355 0.47 17.60 1.43
N LEU A 356 -0.10 16.76 0.56
CA LEU A 356 0.06 15.32 0.54
C LEU A 356 0.70 14.86 -0.77
N PHE A 357 1.71 14.00 -0.67
CA PHE A 357 2.15 13.18 -1.79
C PHE A 357 1.52 11.80 -1.68
N LEU A 358 0.85 11.35 -2.74
CA LEU A 358 0.11 10.09 -2.78
C LEU A 358 0.76 9.15 -3.80
N TYR A 359 0.97 7.91 -3.42
CA TYR A 359 1.45 6.84 -4.27
C TYR A 359 0.51 5.64 -4.14
N THR A 360 0.01 5.12 -5.27
CA THR A 360 -1.00 4.04 -5.24
C THR A 360 -0.60 2.87 -6.11
N TRP A 361 -1.02 1.67 -5.74
CA TRP A 361 -0.86 0.45 -6.54
C TRP A 361 -2.00 -0.54 -6.26
N THR A 362 -2.07 -1.63 -7.03
CA THR A 362 -3.11 -2.65 -6.86
C THR A 362 -2.48 -3.98 -6.48
N GLU A 363 -3.05 -4.61 -5.46
CA GLU A 363 -2.80 -5.99 -5.09
C GLU A 363 -3.93 -6.88 -5.55
N TRP A 364 -3.57 -7.97 -6.22
CA TRP A 364 -4.52 -8.97 -6.68
C TRP A 364 -4.54 -10.13 -5.70
N LEU A 365 -5.74 -10.46 -5.22
CA LEU A 365 -5.95 -11.50 -4.22
C LEU A 365 -6.91 -12.59 -4.73
N PRO A 366 -6.62 -13.87 -4.44
CA PRO A 366 -7.54 -14.96 -4.74
C PRO A 366 -8.90 -14.79 -4.07
N PHE A 367 -9.94 -14.61 -4.88
CA PHE A 367 -11.33 -14.66 -4.40
C PHE A 367 -11.93 -16.04 -4.58
N SER A 368 -11.62 -16.68 -5.71
CA SER A 368 -11.92 -18.07 -5.99
C SER A 368 -10.71 -18.74 -6.66
N THR A 369 -10.84 -20.03 -6.97
CA THR A 369 -9.83 -20.77 -7.74
C THR A 369 -9.60 -20.19 -9.14
N SER A 370 -10.57 -19.46 -9.68
CA SER A 370 -10.55 -18.92 -11.05
C SER A 370 -10.58 -17.40 -11.14
N VAL A 371 -10.72 -16.69 -10.02
CA VAL A 371 -10.86 -15.23 -10.01
C VAL A 371 -9.98 -14.61 -8.94
N ASP A 372 -9.26 -13.57 -9.33
CA ASP A 372 -8.60 -12.63 -8.42
C ASP A 372 -9.37 -11.30 -8.37
N LEU A 373 -9.46 -10.71 -7.18
CA LEU A 373 -10.08 -9.40 -6.99
C LEU A 373 -9.04 -8.35 -6.58
N PRO A 374 -9.20 -7.08 -7.03
CA PRO A 374 -8.25 -6.03 -6.75
C PRO A 374 -8.48 -5.38 -5.39
N TYR A 375 -7.38 -5.10 -4.71
CA TYR A 375 -7.29 -4.23 -3.53
C TYR A 375 -6.37 -3.07 -3.87
N VAL A 376 -6.81 -1.86 -3.56
CA VAL A 376 -5.98 -0.67 -3.77
C VAL A 376 -5.16 -0.44 -2.52
N VAL A 377 -3.85 -0.23 -2.69
CA VAL A 377 -2.98 0.25 -1.63
C VAL A 377 -2.62 1.70 -1.90
N VAL A 378 -2.77 2.55 -0.89
CA VAL A 378 -2.46 3.98 -0.93
C VAL A 378 -1.41 4.29 0.12
N LEU A 379 -0.27 4.82 -0.30
CA LEU A 379 0.74 5.41 0.56
C LEU A 379 0.66 6.92 0.44
N ALA A 380 0.57 7.61 1.57
CA ALA A 380 0.64 9.06 1.64
C ALA A 380 1.88 9.49 2.44
N CYS A 381 2.47 10.62 2.08
CA CYS A 381 3.34 11.37 2.96
C CYS A 381 2.99 12.85 3.02
N ALA A 382 3.17 13.43 4.20
CA ALA A 382 3.01 14.86 4.45
C ALA A 382 4.34 15.42 4.95
N PRO A 383 4.82 16.55 4.40
CA PRO A 383 5.94 17.27 4.98
C PRO A 383 5.59 17.74 6.40
N CYS A 384 6.53 17.59 7.33
CA CYS A 384 6.41 18.21 8.64
C CYS A 384 6.77 19.70 8.55
N LEU A 385 6.07 20.55 9.30
CA LEU A 385 6.48 21.91 9.57
C LEU A 385 7.79 21.87 10.35
N SER A 386 8.79 22.66 9.93
CA SER A 386 10.08 22.74 10.60
C SER A 386 9.90 23.33 12.00
N GLY A 387 9.83 22.47 13.01
CA GLY A 387 9.67 22.83 14.42
C GLY A 387 9.06 21.69 15.23
N GLU A 388 9.93 20.90 15.88
CA GLU A 388 9.69 19.96 17.00
C GLU A 388 8.60 18.86 16.83
N TRP A 389 9.02 17.60 16.96
CA TRP A 389 8.19 16.43 17.28
C TRP A 389 8.57 15.89 18.65
#